data_AF-A0A2J7R0D5-F1
#
_entry.id   AF-A0A2J7R0D5-F1
#
_cell.length_a   1.000
_cell.length_b   1.000
_cell.length_c   1.000
_cell.angle_alpha   90.00
_cell.angle_beta   90.00
_cell.angle_gamma   90.00
#
_symmetry.space_group_name_H-M   'P 1'
#
loop_
_entity.id
_entity.type
_entity.pdbx_description
1 polymer ?
#
loop_
_entity_poly.entity_id
_entity_poly.type
_entity_poly.pdbx_seq_one_letter_code
_entity_poly.pdbx_strand_id
1 'polypeptide(L)'
;MENMQPEKIAEKQTEDIANNDNIYVFHPGMVPPSRQMFYQYCDIDVPEIQEMLEKLPVPPPGAKCHERLGWMPSGMDDRCREIISKLVTEVLKQENVFIPSNETEKQSREQEKDSDEDYDFDDDYVEGDDSD
;
A
#
# COMPACT_ATOMS: atom_id res chain seq x y z
N MET A 1 -34.96 -5.28 -28.18
CA MET A 1 -34.56 -5.02 -26.77
C MET A 1 -34.44 -6.39 -26.12
N GLU A 2 -33.30 -7.04 -26.27
CA GLU A 2 -33.04 -8.33 -25.65
C GLU A 2 -32.48 -8.09 -24.24
N ASN A 3 -33.25 -8.52 -23.26
CA ASN A 3 -32.87 -8.53 -21.85
C ASN A 3 -31.72 -9.53 -21.66
N MET A 4 -30.52 -9.01 -21.41
CA MET A 4 -29.35 -9.82 -21.08
C MET A 4 -29.27 -9.95 -19.55
N GLN A 5 -29.38 -11.18 -19.08
CA GLN A 5 -29.66 -11.51 -17.68
C GLN A 5 -28.50 -11.14 -16.73
N PRO A 6 -28.78 -10.53 -15.55
CA PRO A 6 -27.77 -10.07 -14.57
C PRO A 6 -27.06 -11.21 -13.83
N GLU A 7 -27.61 -12.41 -13.91
CA GLU A 7 -27.20 -13.62 -13.17
C GLU A 7 -25.86 -14.20 -13.68
N LYS A 8 -25.57 -14.10 -14.99
CA LYS A 8 -24.26 -14.50 -15.55
C LYS A 8 -23.09 -13.59 -15.17
N ILE A 9 -23.37 -12.34 -14.80
CA ILE A 9 -22.32 -11.38 -14.39
C ILE A 9 -21.92 -11.65 -12.95
N ALA A 10 -22.87 -12.04 -12.09
CA ALA A 10 -22.62 -12.39 -10.71
C ALA A 10 -21.77 -13.67 -10.57
N GLU A 11 -22.04 -14.69 -11.38
CA GLU A 11 -21.29 -15.96 -11.34
C GLU A 11 -19.81 -15.78 -11.74
N LYS A 12 -19.53 -14.95 -12.75
CA LYS A 12 -18.16 -14.64 -13.17
C LYS A 12 -17.40 -13.83 -12.11
N GLN A 13 -18.08 -12.91 -11.44
CA GLN A 13 -17.48 -12.13 -10.35
C GLN A 13 -17.18 -12.99 -9.11
N THR A 14 -17.97 -14.04 -8.84
CA THR A 14 -17.74 -14.95 -7.72
C THR A 14 -16.60 -15.94 -7.96
N GLU A 15 -16.35 -16.36 -9.21
CA GLU A 15 -15.22 -17.25 -9.54
C GLU A 15 -13.87 -16.53 -9.41
N ASP A 16 -13.78 -15.25 -9.79
CA ASP A 16 -12.57 -14.42 -9.61
C ASP A 16 -12.24 -14.17 -8.12
N ILE A 17 -13.25 -14.13 -7.25
CA ILE A 17 -13.09 -13.97 -5.79
C ILE A 17 -12.72 -15.29 -5.10
N ALA A 18 -13.06 -16.45 -5.69
CA ALA A 18 -12.74 -17.77 -5.12
C ALA A 18 -11.31 -18.24 -5.42
N ASN A 19 -10.64 -17.69 -6.44
CA ASN A 19 -9.20 -17.92 -6.70
C ASN A 19 -8.28 -16.92 -5.96
N ASN A 20 -8.85 -16.12 -5.06
CA ASN A 20 -8.29 -14.89 -4.50
C ASN A 20 -7.64 -15.08 -3.11
N ASP A 21 -7.45 -16.33 -2.68
CA ASP A 21 -6.90 -16.65 -1.36
C ASP A 21 -5.46 -16.15 -1.15
N ASN A 22 -4.77 -15.72 -2.22
CA ASN A 22 -3.42 -15.18 -2.20
C ASN A 22 -3.31 -13.71 -2.64
N ILE A 23 -4.38 -12.89 -2.58
CA ILE A 23 -4.24 -11.44 -2.84
C ILE A 23 -3.21 -10.79 -1.92
N TYR A 24 -3.14 -11.28 -0.68
CA TYR A 24 -2.28 -10.76 0.36
C TYR A 24 -0.82 -11.15 0.16
N VAL A 25 -0.53 -12.09 -0.74
CA VAL A 25 0.84 -12.52 -1.06
C VAL A 25 1.23 -11.98 -2.44
N PHE A 26 2.26 -11.15 -2.47
CA PHE A 26 2.77 -10.59 -3.71
C PHE A 26 3.75 -11.57 -4.38
N HIS A 27 3.50 -11.89 -5.64
CA HIS A 27 4.33 -12.75 -6.47
C HIS A 27 4.76 -12.01 -7.76
N PRO A 28 5.97 -12.27 -8.29
CA PRO A 28 6.37 -11.82 -9.61
C PRO A 28 5.36 -12.29 -10.67
N GLY A 29 5.01 -11.43 -11.61
CA GLY A 29 4.07 -11.76 -12.68
C GLY A 29 2.61 -11.38 -12.41
N MET A 30 2.30 -10.85 -11.22
CA MET A 30 0.94 -10.39 -10.90
C MET A 30 0.84 -8.86 -10.84
N VAL A 31 -0.35 -8.34 -11.16
CA VAL A 31 -0.71 -6.94 -10.93
C VAL A 31 -1.59 -6.88 -9.68
N PRO A 32 -1.23 -6.08 -8.66
CA PRO A 32 -2.07 -5.92 -7.48
C PRO A 32 -3.49 -5.44 -7.85
N PRO A 33 -4.55 -5.95 -7.19
CA PRO A 33 -5.93 -5.66 -7.57
C PRO A 33 -6.34 -4.20 -7.34
N SER A 34 -5.58 -3.47 -6.51
CA SER A 34 -5.78 -2.05 -6.24
C SER A 34 -4.48 -1.29 -6.46
N ARG A 35 -4.59 -0.01 -6.85
CA ARG A 35 -3.44 0.87 -7.08
C ARG A 35 -2.55 1.03 -5.86
N GLN A 36 -3.15 1.00 -4.66
CA GLN A 36 -2.43 1.07 -3.39
C GLN A 36 -2.72 -0.21 -2.61
N MET A 37 -1.67 -0.96 -2.32
CA MET A 37 -1.71 -2.18 -1.51
C MET A 37 -0.68 -2.10 -0.39
N PHE A 38 -1.00 -2.74 0.73
CA PHE A 38 -0.13 -2.86 1.88
C PHE A 38 0.19 -4.33 2.10
N TYR A 39 1.45 -4.70 1.87
CA TYR A 39 1.95 -6.06 2.04
C TYR A 39 2.83 -6.12 3.28
N GLN A 40 2.76 -7.22 4.03
CA GLN A 40 3.76 -7.51 5.05
C GLN A 40 5.00 -8.09 4.38
N TYR A 41 6.20 -7.85 4.92
CA TYR A 41 7.42 -8.40 4.34
C TYR A 41 7.44 -9.94 4.25
N CYS A 42 6.69 -10.62 5.12
CA CYS A 42 6.55 -12.08 5.10
C CYS A 42 5.68 -12.58 3.94
N ASP A 43 4.84 -11.72 3.38
CA ASP A 43 3.90 -12.04 2.30
C ASP A 43 4.45 -11.58 0.94
N ILE A 44 5.74 -11.23 0.85
CA ILE A 44 6.37 -10.85 -0.41
C ILE A 44 7.22 -12.03 -0.90
N ASP A 45 6.71 -12.76 -1.88
CA ASP A 45 7.41 -13.88 -2.52
C ASP A 45 8.26 -13.41 -3.71
N VAL A 46 9.23 -12.53 -3.42
CA VAL A 46 10.16 -12.01 -4.43
C VAL A 46 11.58 -12.38 -4.02
N PRO A 47 12.32 -13.19 -4.80
CA PRO A 47 13.63 -13.68 -4.40
C PRO A 47 14.64 -12.60 -4.02
N GLU A 48 14.66 -11.47 -4.75
CA GLU A 48 15.55 -10.34 -4.44
C GLU A 48 15.23 -9.73 -3.06
N ILE A 49 13.94 -9.58 -2.73
CA ILE A 49 13.51 -9.00 -1.45
C ILE A 49 13.77 -9.99 -0.31
N GLN A 50 13.49 -11.28 -0.52
CA GLN A 50 13.80 -12.34 0.46
C GLN A 50 15.29 -12.38 0.77
N GLU A 51 16.15 -12.35 -0.25
CA GLU A 51 17.61 -12.32 -0.06
C GLU A 51 18.06 -11.06 0.71
N MET A 52 17.45 -9.91 0.44
CA MET A 52 17.74 -8.68 1.20
C MET A 52 17.30 -8.80 2.66
N LEU A 53 16.16 -9.44 2.94
CA LEU A 53 15.65 -9.67 4.30
C LEU A 53 16.52 -10.65 5.08
N GLU A 54 16.97 -11.74 4.45
CA GLU A 54 17.85 -12.74 5.06
C GLU A 54 19.23 -12.20 5.46
N LYS A 55 19.72 -11.19 4.71
CA LYS A 55 20.99 -10.52 4.99
C LYS A 55 20.93 -9.55 6.16
N LEU A 56 19.75 -9.29 6.73
CA LEU A 56 19.62 -8.37 7.85
C LEU A 56 20.24 -8.96 9.11
N PRO A 57 21.03 -8.16 9.85
CA PRO A 57 21.55 -8.62 11.13
C PRO A 57 20.40 -8.78 12.13
N VAL A 58 20.48 -9.83 12.95
CA VAL A 58 19.58 -9.97 14.11
C VAL A 58 19.78 -8.75 15.02
N PRO A 59 18.70 -8.08 15.48
CA PRO A 59 18.83 -6.93 16.36
C PRO A 59 19.65 -7.28 17.61
N PRO A 60 20.68 -6.49 17.94
CA PRO A 60 21.51 -6.78 19.10
C PRO A 60 20.69 -6.64 20.40
N PRO A 61 21.08 -7.34 21.49
CA PRO A 61 20.41 -7.19 22.78
C PRO A 61 20.37 -5.72 23.21
N GLY A 62 19.17 -5.22 23.53
CA GLY A 62 18.95 -3.82 23.91
C GLY A 62 18.75 -2.84 22.75
N ALA A 63 18.75 -3.32 21.50
CA ALA A 63 18.32 -2.50 20.37
C ALA A 63 16.88 -2.02 20.56
N LYS A 64 16.65 -0.74 20.26
CA LYS A 64 15.31 -0.14 20.27
C LYS A 64 14.71 -0.21 18.88
N CYS A 65 13.48 -0.71 18.81
CA CYS A 65 12.66 -0.64 17.61
C CYS A 65 12.38 0.84 17.27
N HIS A 66 12.59 1.23 16.02
CA HIS A 66 12.34 2.59 15.58
C HIS A 66 10.83 2.80 15.37
N GLU A 67 10.25 3.89 15.87
CA GLU A 67 8.79 4.14 15.83
C GLU A 67 8.18 4.05 14.43
N ARG A 68 8.88 4.61 13.43
CA ARG A 68 8.46 4.56 12.02
C ARG A 68 9.02 3.40 11.20
N LEU A 69 10.31 3.08 11.35
CA LEU A 69 11.01 2.10 10.48
C LEU A 69 10.97 0.67 11.04
N GLY A 70 10.51 0.49 12.28
CA GLY A 70 10.53 -0.79 12.96
C GLY A 70 11.95 -1.31 13.18
N TRP A 71 12.16 -2.57 12.83
CA TRP A 71 13.47 -3.24 12.89
C TRP A 71 14.31 -3.10 11.62
N MET A 72 13.82 -2.34 10.64
CA MET A 72 14.43 -2.27 9.32
C MET A 72 15.45 -1.13 9.22
N PRO A 73 16.52 -1.28 8.43
CA PRO A 73 17.38 -0.17 8.05
C PRO A 73 16.61 0.92 7.29
N SER A 74 17.09 2.16 7.35
CA SER A 74 16.53 3.26 6.59
C SER A 74 16.60 3.00 5.07
N GLY A 75 15.50 3.27 4.36
CA GLY A 75 15.42 3.14 2.89
C GLY A 75 15.19 1.72 2.39
N MET A 76 15.03 0.74 3.28
CA MET A 76 14.67 -0.63 2.91
C MET A 76 13.28 -0.67 2.27
N ASP A 77 12.33 0.06 2.83
CA ASP A 77 10.96 0.17 2.34
C ASP A 77 10.90 0.79 0.94
N ASP A 78 11.65 1.86 0.71
CA ASP A 78 11.78 2.48 -0.62
C ASP A 78 12.33 1.49 -1.64
N ARG A 79 13.39 0.76 -1.29
CA ARG A 79 14.00 -0.24 -2.18
C ARG A 79 13.04 -1.39 -2.50
N CYS A 80 12.29 -1.89 -1.52
CA CYS A 80 11.27 -2.91 -1.76
C CYS A 80 10.16 -2.38 -2.70
N ARG A 81 9.71 -1.13 -2.51
CA ARG A 81 8.71 -0.50 -3.38
C ARG A 81 9.22 -0.33 -4.81
N GLU A 82 10.49 0.03 -5.00
CA GLU A 82 11.10 0.13 -6.32
C GLU A 82 11.13 -1.22 -7.04
N ILE A 83 11.53 -2.30 -6.35
CA ILE A 83 11.55 -3.67 -6.91
C ILE A 83 10.15 -4.08 -7.34
N ILE A 84 9.15 -3.94 -6.45
CA ILE A 84 7.76 -4.27 -6.76
C ILE A 84 7.23 -3.43 -7.93
N SER A 85 7.52 -2.11 -7.94
CA SER A 85 7.07 -1.21 -9.01
C SER A 85 7.65 -1.59 -10.37
N LYS A 86 8.93 -2.02 -10.41
CA LYS A 86 9.57 -2.53 -11.63
C LYS A 86 8.86 -3.80 -12.12
N LEU A 87 8.61 -4.77 -11.23
CA LEU A 87 7.92 -6.02 -11.57
C LEU A 87 6.51 -5.74 -12.12
N VAL A 88 5.73 -4.89 -11.47
CA VAL A 88 4.38 -4.51 -11.95
C VAL A 88 4.46 -3.82 -13.30
N THR A 89 5.42 -2.91 -13.49
CA THR A 89 5.63 -2.21 -14.78
C THR A 89 6.00 -3.19 -15.89
N GLU A 90 6.80 -4.21 -15.60
CA GLU A 90 7.17 -5.26 -16.56
C GLU A 90 5.96 -6.09 -16.98
N VAL A 91 5.11 -6.50 -16.02
CA VAL A 91 3.87 -7.25 -16.31
C VAL A 91 2.92 -6.42 -17.18
N LEU A 92 2.68 -5.17 -16.81
CA LEU A 92 1.82 -4.27 -17.58
C LEU A 92 2.35 -4.01 -19.01
N LYS A 93 3.67 -3.92 -19.18
CA LYS A 93 4.30 -3.83 -20.51
C LYS A 93 4.09 -5.09 -21.34
N GLN A 94 4.16 -6.28 -20.73
CA GLN A 94 3.89 -7.56 -21.40
C GLN A 94 2.43 -7.68 -21.84
N GLU A 95 1.50 -7.17 -21.03
CA GLU A 95 0.06 -7.13 -21.34
C GLU A 95 -0.31 -6.01 -22.33
N ASN A 96 0.66 -5.24 -22.80
CA ASN A 96 0.50 -4.12 -23.74
C ASN A 96 -0.48 -3.04 -23.20
N VAL A 97 -0.54 -2.88 -21.88
CA VAL A 97 -1.30 -1.83 -21.20
C VAL A 97 -0.47 -0.54 -21.24
N PHE A 98 -1.09 0.56 -21.68
CA PHE A 98 -0.42 1.85 -21.74
C PHE A 98 -0.13 2.38 -20.33
N ILE A 99 1.15 2.47 -19.96
CA ILE A 99 1.60 3.10 -18.72
C ILE A 99 2.16 4.49 -19.09
N PRO A 100 1.52 5.60 -18.68
CA PRO A 100 2.13 6.92 -18.82
C PRO A 100 3.38 6.98 -17.93
N SER A 101 4.54 7.22 -18.54
CA SER A 101 5.82 7.33 -17.83
C SER A 101 5.84 8.61 -17.01
N ASN A 102 5.82 8.51 -15.69
CA ASN A 102 6.03 9.62 -14.76
C ASN A 102 7.50 9.64 -14.30
N GLU A 103 8.40 10.01 -15.21
CA GLU A 103 9.66 10.60 -14.77
C GLU A 103 9.34 12.01 -14.22
N THR A 104 10.08 12.45 -13.18
CA THR A 104 9.91 13.67 -12.32
C THR A 104 8.84 13.52 -11.21
N GLU A 105 9.09 13.73 -9.90
CA GLU A 105 10.07 14.59 -9.21
C GLU A 105 10.52 13.98 -7.85
N LYS A 106 11.81 14.14 -7.55
CA LYS A 106 12.34 14.00 -6.19
C LYS A 106 11.86 15.20 -5.36
N GLN A 107 10.76 15.06 -4.63
CA GLN A 107 10.45 16.02 -3.57
C GLN A 107 11.32 15.71 -2.35
N SER A 108 12.37 16.52 -2.20
CA SER A 108 13.11 16.69 -0.96
C SER A 108 12.14 16.95 0.18
N ARG A 109 12.15 16.05 1.17
CA ARG A 109 11.44 16.23 2.43
C ARG A 109 12.09 17.36 3.21
N GLU A 110 11.56 18.56 3.06
CA GLU A 110 11.91 19.70 3.90
C GLU A 110 11.39 19.44 5.32
N GLN A 111 12.26 19.74 6.29
CA GLN A 111 12.06 19.54 7.70
C GLN A 111 11.33 20.78 8.24
N GLU A 112 10.01 20.72 8.38
CA GLU A 112 9.25 21.77 9.04
C GLU A 112 9.40 21.66 10.57
N LYS A 113 10.04 22.69 11.14
CA LYS A 113 9.92 23.12 12.54
C LYS A 113 8.92 24.29 12.57
N ASP A 114 8.39 24.55 13.77
CA ASP A 114 7.38 25.56 14.19
C ASP A 114 5.93 25.11 13.99
N SER A 115 4.98 25.38 14.89
CA SER A 115 4.93 26.16 16.13
C SER A 115 3.58 25.83 16.79
N ASP A 116 3.50 25.75 18.12
CA ASP A 116 2.26 25.59 18.88
C ASP A 116 1.27 26.73 18.55
N GLU A 117 0.11 26.41 17.96
CA GLU A 117 -1.05 27.31 17.95
C GLU A 117 -2.27 26.56 18.52
N ASP A 118 -2.73 27.12 19.65
CA ASP A 118 -3.86 26.74 20.49
C ASP A 118 -5.17 26.82 19.70
N TYR A 119 -5.82 25.67 19.46
CA TYR A 119 -7.13 25.62 18.86
C TYR A 119 -8.19 25.86 19.95
N ASP A 120 -8.58 27.12 20.10
CA ASP A 120 -9.74 27.53 20.89
C ASP A 120 -11.02 27.03 20.18
N PHE A 121 -11.59 25.95 20.69
CA PHE A 121 -12.84 25.36 20.23
C PHE A 121 -14.00 26.14 20.85
N ASP A 122 -14.53 27.10 20.11
CA ASP A 122 -15.71 27.87 20.48
C ASP A 122 -16.95 26.93 20.49
N ASP A 123 -17.38 26.55 21.68
CA ASP A 123 -18.50 25.67 21.99
C ASP A 123 -19.82 26.47 21.98
N ASP A 124 -20.37 26.73 20.80
CA ASP A 124 -21.71 27.32 20.65
C ASP A 124 -22.78 26.22 20.77
N TYR A 125 -22.97 25.69 22.00
CA TYR A 125 -24.07 24.80 22.34
C TYR A 125 -25.35 25.60 22.62
N VAL A 126 -26.21 25.74 21.61
CA VAL A 126 -27.55 26.30 21.79
C VAL A 126 -28.48 25.21 22.34
N GLU A 127 -28.79 25.27 23.64
CA GLU A 127 -29.86 24.47 24.24
C GLU A 127 -31.21 24.88 23.63
N GLY A 128 -31.84 23.94 22.91
CA GLY A 128 -33.25 24.02 22.55
C GLY A 128 -34.10 23.68 23.77
N ASP A 129 -34.71 24.68 24.39
CA ASP A 129 -35.78 24.53 25.37
C ASP A 129 -37.08 24.11 24.64
N ASP A 130 -37.36 22.81 24.66
CA ASP A 130 -38.69 22.24 24.41
C ASP A 130 -39.50 22.37 25.70
N SER A 131 -40.43 23.33 25.73
CA SER A 131 -41.45 23.44 26.78
C SER A 131 -42.85 23.62 26.16
N ASP A 132 -43.66 22.56 26.36
CA ASP A 132 -45.11 22.28 26.16
C ASP A 132 -46.03 23.36 25.54
#